data_AF-A0A9E1L5Q2-F1
#
_entry.id   AF-A0A9E1L5Q2-F1
#
_cell.length_a   1.000
_cell.length_b   1.000
_cell.length_c   1.000
_cell.angle_alpha   90.00
_cell.angle_beta   90.00
_cell.angle_gamma   90.00
#
_symmetry.space_group_name_H-M   'P 1'
#
loop_
_entity.id
_entity.type
_entity.pdbx_description
1 polymer ?
#
loop_
_entity_poly.entity_id
_entity_poly.type
_entity_poly.pdbx_seq_one_letter_code
_entity_poly.pdbx_strand_id
1 'polypeptide(L)'
;MKIQEISLSFRKLAAAQCIATSLATVLWVVGSLILGFDGKIAGTGAVESALVLIVSLVILAIFSPNKLRPVATLPTLWSATSFIRFLAALGASTLLYYAAQFGLRPLLFSFLLNAIFLLVAETKVLATILTKTATSAN
;
A
#
# COMPACT_ATOMS: atom_id res chain seq x y z
N MET A 1 20.35 -3.52 28.41
CA MET A 1 19.59 -2.56 27.58
C MET A 1 18.12 -2.98 27.58
N LYS A 2 17.18 -2.10 27.96
CA LYS A 2 15.74 -2.40 27.83
C LYS A 2 15.40 -2.42 26.35
N ILE A 3 14.84 -3.52 25.87
CA ILE A 3 14.36 -3.62 24.50
C ILE A 3 13.14 -2.70 24.41
N GLN A 4 13.23 -1.63 23.62
CA GLN A 4 12.09 -0.78 23.32
C GLN A 4 11.11 -1.58 22.47
N GLU A 5 9.89 -1.74 22.95
CA GLU A 5 8.80 -2.39 22.24
C GLU A 5 7.83 -1.33 21.72
N ILE A 6 7.42 -1.45 20.46
CA ILE A 6 6.42 -0.58 19.84
C ILE A 6 5.23 -1.43 19.40
N SER A 7 4.02 -0.90 19.65
CA SER A 7 2.81 -1.36 18.97
C SER A 7 2.44 -0.37 17.87
N LEU A 8 2.17 -0.89 16.68
CA LEU A 8 1.68 -0.09 15.57
C LEU A 8 0.16 -0.16 15.56
N SER A 9 -0.50 1.00 15.52
CA SER A 9 -1.97 1.03 15.49
C SER A 9 -2.48 0.57 14.13
N PHE A 10 -3.16 -0.58 14.09
CA PHE A 10 -3.81 -1.11 12.89
C PHE A 10 -4.70 -0.06 12.20
N ARG A 11 -5.49 0.69 12.99
CA ARG A 11 -6.40 1.72 12.47
C ARG A 11 -5.67 2.83 11.72
N LYS A 12 -4.51 3.26 12.20
CA LYS A 12 -3.73 4.33 11.55
C LYS A 12 -3.13 3.86 10.24
N LEU A 13 -2.62 2.63 10.20
CA LEU A 13 -2.07 2.03 8.98
C LEU A 13 -3.18 1.75 7.94
N ALA A 14 -4.30 1.18 8.36
CA ALA A 14 -5.45 0.95 7.48
C ALA A 14 -6.02 2.27 6.91
N ALA A 15 -6.15 3.31 7.73
CA ALA A 15 -6.60 4.63 7.26
C ALA A 15 -5.62 5.22 6.24
N ALA A 16 -4.30 5.10 6.47
CA ALA A 16 -3.29 5.59 5.53
C ALA A 16 -3.32 4.83 4.20
N GLN A 17 -3.54 3.52 4.22
CA GLN A 17 -3.73 2.71 3.02
C GLN A 17 -4.97 3.17 2.24
N CYS A 18 -6.11 3.36 2.90
CA CYS A 18 -7.33 3.84 2.25
C CYS A 18 -7.13 5.22 1.61
N ILE A 19 -6.45 6.14 2.29
CA ILE A 19 -6.17 7.48 1.76
C ILE A 19 -5.24 7.37 0.54
N ALA A 20 -4.18 6.58 0.64
CA ALA A 20 -3.21 6.37 -0.44
C ALA A 20 -3.87 5.79 -1.70
N THR A 21 -4.70 4.76 -1.53
CA THR A 21 -5.40 4.13 -2.67
C THR A 21 -6.46 5.05 -3.26
N SER A 22 -7.13 5.86 -2.44
CA SER A 22 -8.10 6.85 -2.93
C SER A 22 -7.40 7.92 -3.79
N LEU A 23 -6.27 8.46 -3.31
CA LEU A 23 -5.44 9.41 -4.05
C LEU A 23 -4.92 8.82 -5.37
N ALA A 24 -4.41 7.59 -5.32
CA ALA A 24 -3.94 6.89 -6.51
C ALA A 24 -5.06 6.64 -7.53
N THR A 25 -6.27 6.29 -7.06
CA THR A 25 -7.45 6.12 -7.93
C THR A 25 -7.82 7.44 -8.61
N VAL A 26 -7.91 8.53 -7.85
CA VAL A 26 -8.24 9.86 -8.40
C VAL A 26 -7.20 10.27 -9.43
N LEU A 27 -5.91 10.12 -9.10
CA LEU A 27 -4.83 10.52 -9.98
C LEU A 27 -4.77 9.64 -11.26
N TRP A 28 -5.09 8.35 -11.14
CA TRP A 28 -5.24 7.45 -12.29
C TRP A 28 -6.40 7.89 -13.19
N VAL A 29 -7.58 8.09 -12.63
CA VAL A 29 -8.78 8.49 -13.40
C VAL A 29 -8.52 9.82 -14.10
N VAL A 30 -8.03 10.83 -13.39
CA VAL A 30 -7.70 12.14 -13.98
C VAL A 30 -6.61 12.02 -15.05
N GLY A 31 -5.53 11.28 -14.77
CA GLY A 31 -4.46 11.04 -15.74
C GLY A 31 -4.95 10.31 -16.99
N SER A 32 -5.88 9.36 -16.83
CA SER A 32 -6.45 8.61 -17.95
C SER A 32 -7.34 9.46 -18.85
N LEU A 33 -8.07 10.42 -18.28
CA LEU A 33 -8.87 11.38 -19.03
C LEU A 33 -7.99 12.35 -19.83
N ILE A 34 -6.89 12.83 -19.24
CA ILE A 34 -5.94 13.75 -19.90
C ILE A 34 -5.21 13.05 -21.05
N LEU A 35 -4.82 11.79 -20.86
CA LEU A 35 -4.10 10.99 -21.86
C LEU A 35 -5.02 10.40 -22.95
N GLY A 36 -6.34 10.58 -22.84
CA GLY A 36 -7.31 10.09 -23.81
C GLY A 36 -7.44 8.57 -23.84
N PHE A 37 -7.21 7.88 -22.72
CA PHE A 37 -7.42 6.43 -22.64
C PHE A 37 -8.91 6.09 -22.72
N ASP A 38 -9.21 4.93 -23.32
CA ASP A 38 -10.58 4.39 -23.41
C ASP A 38 -11.18 4.21 -22.01
N GLY A 39 -12.48 4.50 -21.86
CA GLY A 39 -13.19 4.41 -20.59
C GLY A 39 -13.09 3.03 -19.92
N LYS A 40 -12.90 1.97 -20.71
CA LYS A 40 -12.65 0.62 -20.16
C LYS A 40 -11.29 0.50 -19.46
N ILE A 41 -10.25 1.17 -19.96
CA ILE A 41 -8.91 1.19 -19.34
C ILE A 41 -8.93 2.01 -18.06
N ALA A 42 -9.60 3.16 -18.09
CA ALA A 42 -9.80 4.00 -16.90
C ALA A 42 -10.54 3.23 -15.79
N GLY A 43 -11.62 2.53 -16.14
CA GLY A 43 -12.37 1.68 -15.20
C GLY A 43 -11.55 0.51 -14.65
N THR A 44 -10.75 -0.15 -15.51
CA THR A 44 -9.92 -1.29 -15.10
C THR A 44 -8.88 -0.88 -14.04
N GLY A 45 -8.22 0.27 -14.20
CA GLY A 45 -7.28 0.76 -13.17
C GLY A 45 -7.96 1.21 -11.88
N ALA A 46 -9.22 1.67 -11.93
CA ALA A 46 -9.98 1.95 -10.70
C ALA A 46 -10.32 0.65 -9.93
N VAL A 47 -10.67 -0.41 -10.65
CA VAL A 47 -10.88 -1.75 -10.04
C VAL A 47 -9.56 -2.30 -9.50
N GLU A 48 -8.46 -2.08 -10.21
CA GLU A 48 -7.12 -2.44 -9.74
C GLU A 48 -6.79 -1.77 -8.40
N SER A 49 -7.03 -0.46 -8.25
CA SER A 49 -6.83 0.24 -6.97
C SER A 49 -7.63 -0.38 -5.82
N ALA A 50 -8.87 -0.82 -6.07
CA ALA A 50 -9.67 -1.53 -5.07
C ALA A 50 -9.08 -2.90 -4.72
N LEU A 51 -8.61 -3.65 -5.72
CA LEU A 51 -7.96 -4.94 -5.52
C LEU A 51 -6.66 -4.81 -4.71
N VAL A 52 -5.83 -3.82 -5.03
CA VAL A 52 -4.60 -3.51 -4.30
C VAL A 52 -4.91 -3.13 -2.85
N LEU A 53 -5.98 -2.35 -2.61
CA LEU A 53 -6.42 -2.04 -1.24
C LEU A 53 -6.81 -3.30 -0.45
N ILE A 54 -7.58 -4.20 -1.05
CA ILE A 54 -8.01 -5.45 -0.40
C ILE A 54 -6.80 -6.31 -0.05
N VAL A 55 -5.91 -6.55 -1.01
CA VAL A 55 -4.66 -7.31 -0.79
C VAL A 55 -3.83 -6.65 0.31
N SER A 56 -3.76 -5.32 0.30
CA SER A 56 -3.01 -4.55 1.29
C SER A 56 -3.58 -4.72 2.70
N LEU A 57 -4.90 -4.63 2.86
CA LEU A 57 -5.59 -4.81 4.14
C LEU A 57 -5.48 -6.25 4.66
N VAL A 58 -5.60 -7.25 3.80
CA VAL A 58 -5.43 -8.66 4.18
C VAL A 58 -4.02 -8.91 4.72
N ILE A 59 -3.00 -8.41 4.03
CA ILE A 59 -1.61 -8.55 4.47
C ILE A 59 -1.35 -7.76 5.76
N LEU A 60 -1.98 -6.59 5.92
CA LEU A 60 -1.90 -5.82 7.16
C LEU A 60 -2.54 -6.59 8.33
N ALA A 61 -3.66 -7.28 8.09
CA ALA A 61 -4.32 -8.11 9.10
C ALA A 61 -3.44 -9.29 9.51
N ILE A 62 -2.81 -9.98 8.54
CA ILE A 62 -1.86 -11.07 8.80
C ILE A 62 -0.64 -10.58 9.59
N PHE A 63 -0.13 -9.39 9.24
CA PHE A 63 0.99 -8.77 9.95
C PHE A 63 0.68 -8.48 11.44
N SER A 64 -0.60 -8.28 11.76
CA SER A 64 -1.10 -8.01 13.12
C SER A 64 -0.27 -6.93 13.84
N PRO A 65 -0.31 -5.67 13.35
CA PRO A 65 0.55 -4.58 13.85
C PRO A 65 0.33 -4.22 15.32
N ASN A 66 -0.80 -4.62 15.92
CA ASN A 66 -1.09 -4.42 17.34
C ASN A 66 -0.22 -5.27 18.30
N LYS A 67 0.52 -6.27 17.80
CA LYS A 67 1.45 -7.03 18.66
C LYS A 67 2.67 -6.19 19.00
N LEU A 68 3.06 -6.18 20.28
CA LEU A 68 4.30 -5.58 20.76
C LEU A 68 5.48 -6.30 20.10
N ARG A 69 6.37 -5.55 19.46
CA ARG A 69 7.58 -6.10 18.82
C ARG A 69 8.80 -5.22 19.11
N PRO A 70 10.01 -5.81 19.16
CA PRO A 70 11.26 -5.07 19.29
C PRO A 70 11.45 -4.09 18.13
N VAL A 71 11.76 -2.83 18.43
CA VAL A 71 11.97 -1.77 17.42
C VAL A 71 13.04 -2.15 16.40
N ALA A 72 14.08 -2.89 16.81
CA ALA A 72 15.15 -3.36 15.91
C ALA A 72 14.68 -4.34 14.82
N THR A 73 13.62 -5.12 15.09
CA THR A 73 13.08 -6.10 14.13
C THR A 73 11.98 -5.54 13.24
N LEU A 74 11.41 -4.40 13.64
CA LEU A 74 10.32 -3.73 12.94
C LEU A 74 10.63 -3.39 11.48
N PRO A 75 11.77 -2.77 11.12
CA PRO A 75 12.05 -2.41 9.72
C PRO A 75 12.19 -3.64 8.82
N THR A 76 12.81 -4.72 9.30
CA THR A 76 12.97 -5.96 8.53
C THR A 76 11.63 -6.66 8.29
N LEU A 77 10.82 -6.77 9.34
CA LEU A 77 9.48 -7.33 9.26
C LEU A 77 8.55 -6.51 8.36
N TRP A 78 8.66 -5.19 8.44
CA TRP A 78 7.91 -4.26 7.61
C TRP A 78 8.31 -4.36 6.13
N SER A 79 9.61 -4.43 5.86
CA SER A 79 10.16 -4.59 4.51
C SER A 79 9.70 -5.92 3.89
N ALA A 80 9.79 -7.03 4.63
CA ALA A 80 9.31 -8.33 4.17
C ALA A 80 7.80 -8.31 3.88
N THR A 81 7.01 -7.68 4.75
CA THR A 81 5.55 -7.56 4.57
C THR A 81 5.21 -6.71 3.35
N SER A 82 5.90 -5.59 3.16
CA SER A 82 5.74 -4.71 1.99
C SER A 82 6.12 -5.42 0.69
N PHE A 83 7.17 -6.25 0.72
CA PHE A 83 7.59 -7.03 -0.44
C PHE A 83 6.58 -8.12 -0.81
N ILE A 84 6.07 -8.88 0.17
CA ILE A 84 5.02 -9.87 -0.06
C ILE A 84 3.75 -9.20 -0.60
N ARG A 85 3.40 -8.02 -0.06
CA ARG A 85 2.27 -7.22 -0.56
C ARG A 85 2.48 -6.78 -2.00
N PHE A 86 3.67 -6.31 -2.34
CA PHE A 86 4.00 -5.93 -3.69
C PHE A 86 3.84 -7.11 -4.66
N LEU A 87 4.37 -8.29 -4.31
CA LEU A 87 4.24 -9.49 -5.15
C LEU A 87 2.78 -9.97 -5.28
N ALA A 88 2.04 -10.00 -4.18
CA ALA A 88 0.64 -10.41 -4.19
C ALA A 88 -0.22 -9.44 -5.00
N ALA A 89 -0.01 -8.14 -4.84
CA ALA A 89 -0.71 -7.11 -5.59
C ALA A 89 -0.33 -7.15 -7.08
N LEU A 90 0.96 -7.35 -7.41
CA LEU A 90 1.41 -7.51 -8.80
C LEU A 90 0.76 -8.72 -9.47
N GLY A 91 0.72 -9.87 -8.78
CA GLY A 91 0.05 -11.08 -9.27
C GLY A 91 -1.44 -10.86 -9.49
N ALA A 92 -2.11 -10.22 -8.53
CA ALA A 92 -3.54 -9.90 -8.61
C ALA A 92 -3.86 -8.93 -9.77
N SER A 93 -3.07 -7.87 -9.93
CA SER A 93 -3.17 -6.94 -11.06
C SER A 93 -2.91 -7.64 -12.39
N THR A 94 -1.91 -8.51 -12.47
CA THR A 94 -1.60 -9.27 -13.69
C THR A 94 -2.75 -10.18 -14.09
N LEU A 95 -3.37 -10.89 -13.14
CA LEU A 95 -4.57 -11.71 -13.38
C LEU A 95 -5.76 -10.87 -13.88
N LEU A 96 -5.96 -9.70 -13.29
CA LEU A 96 -7.06 -8.81 -13.67
C LEU A 96 -6.89 -8.28 -15.11
N TYR A 97 -5.68 -7.86 -15.50
CA TYR A 97 -5.42 -7.40 -16.86
C TYR A 97 -5.37 -8.54 -17.88
N TYR A 98 -4.94 -9.74 -17.47
CA TYR A 98 -5.03 -10.93 -18.30
C TYR A 98 -6.50 -11.25 -18.62
N ALA A 99 -7.37 -11.26 -17.60
CA ALA A 99 -8.80 -11.48 -17.77
C ALA A 99 -9.47 -10.37 -18.61
N ALA A 100 -8.99 -9.14 -18.50
CA ALA A 100 -9.52 -7.99 -19.23
C ALA A 100 -8.89 -7.77 -20.63
N GLN A 101 -7.95 -8.63 -21.05
CA GLN A 101 -7.21 -8.56 -22.32
C GLN A 101 -6.55 -7.18 -22.59
N PHE A 102 -6.18 -6.45 -21.54
CA PHE A 102 -5.57 -5.13 -21.68
C PHE A 102 -4.05 -5.19 -21.82
N GLY A 103 -3.49 -4.13 -22.41
CA GLY A 103 -2.04 -4.01 -22.57
C GLY A 103 -1.28 -3.96 -21.24
N LEU A 104 -0.01 -4.37 -21.27
CA LEU A 104 0.89 -4.36 -20.11
C LEU A 104 1.26 -2.94 -19.63
N ARG A 105 1.22 -1.95 -20.54
CA ARG A 105 1.67 -0.57 -20.27
C ARG A 105 0.75 0.16 -19.27
N PRO A 106 -0.58 0.17 -19.45
CA PRO A 106 -1.50 0.74 -18.47
C PRO A 106 -1.45 0.04 -17.11
N LEU A 107 -1.27 -1.29 -17.10
CA LEU A 107 -1.09 -2.09 -15.89
C LEU A 107 0.08 -1.58 -15.08
N LEU A 108 1.28 -1.52 -15.67
CA LEU A 108 2.48 -1.13 -14.95
C LEU A 108 2.34 0.28 -14.36
N PHE A 109 1.69 1.19 -15.07
CA PHE A 109 1.55 2.57 -14.64
C PHE A 109 0.52 2.73 -13.50
N SER A 110 -0.65 2.08 -13.61
CA SER A 110 -1.68 2.10 -12.55
C SER A 110 -1.23 1.36 -11.29
N PHE A 111 -0.60 0.20 -11.48
CA PHE A 111 -0.04 -0.61 -10.40
C PHE A 111 1.05 0.14 -9.64
N LEU A 112 2.06 0.67 -10.35
CA LEU A 112 3.19 1.37 -9.73
C LEU A 112 2.72 2.60 -8.98
N LEU A 113 1.73 3.32 -9.51
CA LEU A 113 1.15 4.47 -8.83
C LEU A 113 0.57 4.07 -7.47
N ASN A 114 -0.29 3.04 -7.44
CA ASN A 114 -0.83 2.50 -6.20
C ASN A 114 0.28 2.03 -5.24
N ALA A 115 1.25 1.26 -5.73
CA ALA A 115 2.34 0.71 -4.92
C ALA A 115 3.19 1.80 -4.26
N ILE A 116 3.56 2.85 -5.02
CA ILE A 116 4.37 3.96 -4.53
C ILE A 116 3.60 4.77 -3.48
N PHE A 117 2.35 5.15 -3.76
CA PHE A 117 1.54 5.92 -2.81
C PHE A 117 1.35 5.18 -1.49
N LEU A 118 1.10 3.87 -1.56
CA LEU A 118 0.89 3.03 -0.39
C LEU A 118 2.18 2.92 0.43
N LEU A 119 3.33 2.71 -0.22
CA LEU A 119 4.64 2.65 0.43
C LEU A 119 4.99 3.99 1.12
N VAL A 120 4.79 5.13 0.44
CA VAL A 120 5.07 6.46 0.98
C VAL A 120 4.18 6.79 2.18
N ALA A 121 2.87 6.54 2.06
CA ALA A 121 1.91 6.81 3.13
C ALA A 121 2.23 6.00 4.40
N GLU A 122 2.49 4.71 4.25
CA GLU A 122 2.84 3.86 5.39
C GLU A 122 4.19 4.23 6.02
N THR A 123 5.19 4.55 5.19
CA THR A 123 6.50 5.02 5.69
C THR A 123 6.36 6.31 6.49
N LYS A 124 5.52 7.25 6.05
CA LYS A 124 5.23 8.48 6.82
C LYS A 124 4.56 8.18 8.16
N VAL A 125 3.60 7.24 8.20
CA VAL A 125 2.94 6.85 9.45
C VAL A 125 3.94 6.19 10.41
N LEU A 126 4.77 5.28 9.91
CA LEU A 126 5.83 4.63 10.69
C LEU A 126 6.83 5.64 11.25
N ALA A 127 7.34 6.54 10.41
CA ALA A 127 8.26 7.59 10.84
C ALA A 127 7.65 8.47 11.95
N THR A 128 6.36 8.82 11.81
CA THR A 128 5.64 9.62 12.83
C THR A 128 5.45 8.86 14.14
N ILE A 129 5.24 7.54 14.10
CA ILE A 129 5.12 6.73 15.31
C ILE A 129 6.48 6.59 15.98
N LEU A 130 7.54 6.30 15.22
CA LEU A 130 8.90 6.16 15.73
C LEU A 130 9.42 7.45 16.37
N THR A 131 9.19 8.62 15.74
CA THR A 131 9.57 9.91 16.33
C THR A 131 8.83 10.16 17.63
N LYS A 132 7.52 9.93 17.69
CA LYS A 132 6.74 10.07 18.94
C LYS A 132 7.23 9.14 20.05
N THR A 133 7.57 7.89 19.74
CA THR A 133 8.12 6.97 20.73
C THR A 133 9.51 7.40 21.20
N ALA A 134 10.36 7.91 20.31
CA ALA A 134 11.67 8.45 20.68
C ALA A 134 11.56 9.70 21.58
N THR A 135 10.64 10.62 21.27
CA THR A 135 10.41 11.83 22.08
C THR A 135 9.81 11.52 23.45
N SER A 136 8.99 10.48 23.57
CA SER A 136 8.40 10.06 24.85
C SER A 136 9.36 9.26 25.74
N ALA A 137 10.51 8.84 25.22
CA ALA A 137 11.53 8.06 25.93
C ALA A 137 12.69 8.92 26.48
N ASN A 138 12.74 10.20 26.10
CA ASN A 138 13.61 11.24 26.68
C ASN A 138 12.82 12.09 27.67
#